data_AF-A0A6A7Z742-F1
#
_entry.id   AF-A0A6A7Z742-F1
#
_cell.length_a   1.000
_cell.length_b   1.000
_cell.length_c   1.000
_cell.angle_alpha   90.00
_cell.angle_beta   90.00
_cell.angle_gamma   90.00
#
_symmetry.space_group_name_H-M   'P 1'
#
loop_
_entity.id
_entity.type
_entity.pdbx_description
1 polymer ?
#
loop_
_entity_poly.entity_id
_entity_poly.type
_entity_poly.pdbx_seq_one_letter_code
_entity_poly.pdbx_strand_id
1 'polypeptide(L)'
;MVSKQVVIVPPQTYGARYINGWDDDDPAAAKPFYWYVGAALGQEVPAPTNSPSNSGLYNRNGRAFERLNRLVRLQQHVKVLSFEELDWLISQANEDITAHPLTQTLQALAVYMPLRKRYGMTVNGFAACLGVINTFHATGTLSFYRSLFGQADLIGQINISFSGTSETPDATSMKVRAALCQGLQIDDGTLVLLAGYLPGITGAVLPVLQLEHISALYRLVAIPRLFGLSVLEALYLWDLMGSPNAIAKALAQPRPGAVALGVLIRTGYLVDWMSAEQLEPASLVAMTSNRYPVQLTHELKSFIDNIYSTLTGREVVTPERRFTEDASIKAQLARHFAAEFGLKPNVTATLLMWVDAVAGMMNPSLLEYDLLNFWADIQAFCQDSKFSTDKIVQYACLARQFAQVCYWAQLGEQDLALLMPSVEPVRPSVLTGQDTMPTLTLSFLLLLSRYRRWQLQLIRPVAEAREFLKRAAEGDPDLTVDGAAQLLSDLHGWQLEQTRALMGEHIPCSFAALLPLLRRMQLSTKLNVSPTNLSLIESLTGPGISQPTLEHIADLIIAAAHG
;
A
#
# COMPACT_ATOMS: atom_id res chain seq x y z
N MET A 1 21.56 48.43 -2.42
CA MET A 1 21.80 47.20 -3.20
C MET A 1 22.91 46.43 -2.51
N VAL A 2 22.55 45.55 -1.58
CA VAL A 2 23.51 44.65 -0.92
C VAL A 2 23.73 43.50 -1.89
N SER A 3 24.95 43.34 -2.41
CA SER A 3 25.29 42.17 -3.21
C SER A 3 25.07 40.94 -2.32
N LYS A 4 24.05 40.13 -2.63
CA LYS A 4 23.96 38.77 -2.08
C LYS A 4 25.26 38.08 -2.46
N GLN A 5 26.15 37.90 -1.49
CA GLN A 5 27.24 36.95 -1.62
C GLN A 5 26.56 35.61 -1.84
N VAL A 6 26.51 35.20 -3.11
CA VAL A 6 26.11 33.87 -3.50
C VAL A 6 27.14 32.95 -2.86
N VAL A 7 26.73 32.26 -1.79
CA VAL A 7 27.55 31.20 -1.20
C VAL A 7 27.65 30.13 -2.27
N ILE A 8 28.78 30.11 -2.98
CA ILE A 8 29.12 29.02 -3.89
C ILE A 8 29.19 27.77 -3.01
N VAL A 9 28.21 26.88 -3.17
CA VAL A 9 28.27 25.56 -2.55
C VAL A 9 29.53 24.89 -3.09
N PRO A 10 30.49 24.54 -2.24
CA PRO A 10 31.77 24.08 -2.74
C PRO A 10 31.60 22.75 -3.51
N PRO A 11 32.35 22.53 -4.62
CA PRO A 11 32.27 21.33 -5.47
C PRO A 11 32.71 20.00 -4.79
N GLN A 12 32.86 20.00 -3.46
CA GLN A 12 33.31 18.87 -2.61
C GLN A 12 32.22 17.80 -2.44
N THR A 13 31.02 18.07 -2.95
CA THR A 13 29.82 17.35 -2.52
C THR A 13 29.12 16.66 -3.70
N TYR A 14 29.48 16.93 -4.97
CA TYR A 14 28.56 16.70 -6.10
C TYR A 14 29.22 16.39 -7.47
N GLY A 15 29.00 15.17 -7.99
CA GLY A 15 29.61 14.58 -9.20
C GLY A 15 30.27 13.21 -8.93
N ALA A 16 29.96 12.17 -9.72
CA ALA A 16 30.43 10.78 -9.53
C ALA A 16 30.66 10.40 -8.04
N ARG A 17 29.63 10.65 -7.21
CA ARG A 17 29.75 10.71 -5.74
C ARG A 17 30.16 9.37 -5.19
N TYR A 18 29.66 8.28 -5.76
CA TYR A 18 30.10 6.94 -5.40
C TYR A 18 31.58 6.78 -5.78
N ILE A 19 31.97 6.93 -7.04
CA ILE A 19 33.38 6.72 -7.47
C ILE A 19 34.38 7.52 -6.62
N ASN A 20 34.08 8.81 -6.39
CA ASN A 20 34.96 9.71 -5.65
C ASN A 20 34.93 9.48 -4.13
N GLY A 21 33.86 8.87 -3.61
CA GLY A 21 33.81 8.44 -2.23
C GLY A 21 33.73 9.54 -1.20
N TRP A 22 33.08 10.64 -1.55
CA TRP A 22 32.95 11.80 -0.68
C TRP A 22 32.03 11.51 0.49
N ASP A 23 32.60 11.60 1.68
CA ASP A 23 31.86 11.89 2.90
C ASP A 23 31.91 13.40 3.15
N ASP A 24 30.85 13.94 3.74
CA ASP A 24 30.69 15.38 3.98
C ASP A 24 31.78 15.99 4.91
N ASP A 25 32.66 15.16 5.48
CA ASP A 25 33.65 15.51 6.51
C ASP A 25 35.13 15.58 6.03
N ASP A 26 35.47 15.29 4.77
CA ASP A 26 36.87 15.40 4.27
C ASP A 26 37.11 16.64 3.39
N PRO A 27 37.58 17.76 3.96
CA PRO A 27 37.85 18.98 3.20
C PRO A 27 39.08 18.88 2.25
N ALA A 28 39.89 17.81 2.34
CA ALA A 28 41.18 17.69 1.66
C ALA A 28 41.14 16.88 0.36
N ALA A 29 40.02 16.25 -0.01
CA ALA A 29 39.91 15.51 -1.28
C ALA A 29 40.07 16.45 -2.49
N ALA A 30 40.94 16.10 -3.44
CA ALA A 30 41.14 16.87 -4.68
C ALA A 30 39.96 16.64 -5.63
N LYS A 31 39.20 17.71 -5.91
CA LYS A 31 37.86 17.65 -6.52
C LYS A 31 37.98 17.63 -8.06
N PRO A 32 37.45 16.63 -8.78
CA PRO A 32 37.46 16.64 -10.23
C PRO A 32 36.51 17.72 -10.78
N PHE A 33 36.94 18.36 -11.86
CA PHE A 33 36.28 19.49 -12.53
C PHE A 33 34.98 19.16 -13.30
N TYR A 34 34.46 17.93 -13.21
CA TYR A 34 33.62 17.38 -14.29
C TYR A 34 32.11 17.26 -14.02
N TRP A 35 31.55 17.89 -12.98
CA TRP A 35 30.10 18.07 -12.93
C TRP A 35 29.66 19.41 -12.33
N TYR A 36 28.78 20.11 -13.06
CA TYR A 36 28.40 21.49 -12.80
C TYR A 36 27.27 21.59 -11.78
N VAL A 37 27.54 22.28 -10.68
CA VAL A 37 26.51 22.98 -9.92
C VAL A 37 26.69 24.45 -10.25
N GLY A 38 25.66 25.09 -10.78
CA GLY A 38 25.65 26.54 -11.01
C GLY A 38 25.98 27.37 -9.79
N ALA A 39 26.29 28.65 -10.04
CA ALA A 39 26.39 29.64 -8.97
C ALA A 39 25.15 29.61 -8.04
N ALA A 40 23.98 29.23 -8.60
CA ALA A 40 22.85 28.71 -7.85
C ALA A 40 22.65 27.20 -8.13
N LEU A 41 22.30 26.44 -7.09
CA LEU A 41 22.09 24.98 -7.13
C LEU A 41 21.22 24.56 -8.32
N GLY A 42 21.78 23.70 -9.17
CA GLY A 42 21.07 23.11 -10.30
C GLY A 42 20.99 23.95 -11.58
N GLN A 43 21.50 25.18 -11.61
CA GLN A 43 21.55 26.02 -12.82
C GLN A 43 22.67 25.58 -13.76
N GLU A 44 22.49 25.82 -15.06
CA GLU A 44 23.49 25.55 -16.09
C GLU A 44 24.73 26.43 -15.91
N VAL A 45 25.90 25.86 -16.20
CA VAL A 45 27.18 26.57 -16.23
C VAL A 45 27.87 26.31 -17.56
N PRO A 46 28.57 27.30 -18.13
CA PRO A 46 29.44 27.07 -19.26
C PRO A 46 30.45 25.96 -18.99
N ALA A 47 30.83 25.23 -20.05
CA ALA A 47 31.90 24.25 -19.97
C ALA A 47 33.20 24.91 -19.44
N PRO A 48 33.95 24.24 -18.56
CA PRO A 48 35.23 24.69 -18.08
C PRO A 48 36.19 24.54 -19.25
N THR A 49 37.08 25.51 -19.39
CA THR A 49 38.13 25.47 -20.38
C THR A 49 39.05 24.29 -20.09
N ASN A 50 39.02 23.29 -20.98
CA ASN A 50 39.85 22.10 -20.86
C ASN A 50 41.30 22.49 -21.23
N SER A 51 42.15 22.73 -20.23
CA SER A 51 43.57 23.03 -20.45
C SER A 51 44.40 21.75 -20.24
N PRO A 52 45.17 21.30 -21.23
CA PRO A 52 46.07 20.15 -21.09
C PRO A 52 47.05 20.27 -19.91
N SER A 53 47.42 21.50 -19.53
CA SER A 53 48.28 21.78 -18.37
C SER A 53 47.62 21.51 -17.02
N ASN A 54 46.29 21.45 -16.98
CA ASN A 54 45.48 21.28 -15.77
C ASN A 54 44.70 19.96 -15.80
N SER A 55 44.84 19.15 -16.86
CA SER A 55 44.21 17.83 -16.96
C SER A 55 44.99 16.81 -16.13
N GLY A 56 44.36 16.23 -15.12
CA GLY A 56 44.94 15.20 -14.27
C GLY A 56 43.92 14.14 -13.82
N LEU A 57 44.41 12.97 -13.41
CA LEU A 57 43.61 11.95 -12.72
C LEU A 57 43.52 12.31 -11.22
N TYR A 58 42.34 12.73 -10.78
CA TYR A 58 42.05 13.06 -9.39
C TYR A 58 41.59 11.83 -8.60
N ASN A 59 41.63 11.90 -7.26
CA ASN A 59 41.15 10.85 -6.34
C ASN A 59 41.80 9.46 -6.51
N ARG A 60 43.11 9.40 -6.73
CA ARG A 60 43.88 8.16 -6.91
C ARG A 60 44.16 7.38 -5.62
N ASN A 61 43.14 6.93 -4.91
CA ASN A 61 43.30 6.06 -3.74
C ASN A 61 42.72 4.65 -3.99
N GLY A 62 43.16 3.65 -3.21
CA GLY A 62 42.73 2.25 -3.38
C GLY A 62 41.22 2.07 -3.28
N ARG A 63 40.56 2.84 -2.40
CA ARG A 63 39.09 2.86 -2.25
C ARG A 63 38.40 3.34 -3.52
N ALA A 64 38.87 4.43 -4.14
CA ALA A 64 38.32 4.95 -5.39
C ALA A 64 38.44 3.94 -6.55
N PHE A 65 39.58 3.24 -6.66
CA PHE A 65 39.73 2.16 -7.64
C PHE A 65 38.80 0.97 -7.38
N GLU A 66 38.57 0.62 -6.10
CA GLU A 66 37.61 -0.43 -5.75
C GLU A 66 36.18 -0.03 -6.12
N ARG A 67 35.76 1.19 -5.79
CA ARG A 67 34.44 1.72 -6.17
C ARG A 67 34.26 1.77 -7.70
N LEU A 68 35.28 2.21 -8.44
CA LEU A 68 35.27 2.19 -9.90
C LEU A 68 35.11 0.76 -10.45
N ASN A 69 35.89 -0.20 -9.96
CA ASN A 69 35.79 -1.60 -10.38
C ASN A 69 34.39 -2.18 -10.08
N ARG A 70 33.82 -1.90 -8.90
CA ARG A 70 32.45 -2.29 -8.53
C ARG A 70 31.41 -1.69 -9.46
N LEU A 71 31.52 -0.39 -9.77
CA LEU A 71 30.61 0.28 -10.70
C LEU A 71 30.70 -0.32 -12.11
N VAL A 72 31.91 -0.58 -12.61
CA VAL A 72 32.12 -1.18 -13.94
C VAL A 72 31.51 -2.58 -14.02
N ARG A 73 31.77 -3.44 -13.04
CA ARG A 73 31.18 -4.78 -12.99
C ARG A 73 29.65 -4.72 -12.89
N LEU A 74 29.12 -3.83 -12.06
CA LEU A 74 27.67 -3.66 -11.92
C LEU A 74 27.05 -3.17 -13.24
N GLN A 75 27.68 -2.20 -13.91
CA GLN A 75 27.21 -1.69 -15.20
C GLN A 75 27.24 -2.77 -16.28
N GLN A 76 28.27 -3.63 -16.30
CA GLN A 76 28.36 -4.76 -17.23
C GLN A 76 27.29 -5.83 -16.99
N HIS A 77 26.80 -5.97 -15.76
CA HIS A 77 25.70 -6.89 -15.45
C HIS A 77 24.32 -6.26 -15.73
N VAL A 78 24.12 -4.99 -15.36
CA VAL A 78 22.84 -4.29 -15.54
C VAL A 78 22.61 -3.94 -17.01
N LYS A 79 23.65 -3.49 -17.72
CA LYS A 79 23.73 -3.12 -19.16
C LYS A 79 22.81 -1.99 -19.65
N VAL A 80 21.69 -1.75 -18.97
CA VAL A 80 20.66 -0.80 -19.40
C VAL A 80 20.83 0.60 -18.83
N LEU A 81 21.69 0.76 -17.82
CA LEU A 81 21.97 2.03 -17.17
C LEU A 81 23.35 2.55 -17.56
N SER A 82 23.45 3.87 -17.67
CA SER A 82 24.74 4.55 -17.82
C SER A 82 25.54 4.51 -16.52
N PHE A 83 26.83 4.85 -16.60
CA PHE A 83 27.67 4.98 -15.41
C PHE A 83 27.18 6.10 -14.49
N GLU A 84 26.70 7.21 -15.06
CA GLU A 84 26.14 8.32 -14.31
C GLU A 84 24.87 7.93 -13.56
N GLU A 85 23.97 7.24 -14.25
CA GLU A 85 22.72 6.74 -13.69
C GLU A 85 22.98 5.79 -12.52
N LEU A 86 23.95 4.87 -12.67
CA LEU A 86 24.31 3.94 -11.61
C LEU A 86 24.98 4.63 -10.43
N ASP A 87 25.93 5.54 -10.66
CA ASP A 87 26.57 6.30 -9.60
C ASP A 87 25.54 7.11 -8.79
N TRP A 88 24.60 7.75 -9.49
CA TRP A 88 23.51 8.49 -8.86
C TRP A 88 22.60 7.57 -8.03
N LEU A 89 22.19 6.44 -8.62
CA LEU A 89 21.34 5.47 -7.93
C LEU A 89 22.03 4.90 -6.68
N ILE A 90 23.32 4.56 -6.76
CA ILE A 90 24.10 4.07 -5.61
C ILE A 90 24.11 5.13 -4.51
N SER A 91 24.31 6.40 -4.88
CA SER A 91 24.38 7.52 -3.94
C SER A 91 23.04 7.86 -3.27
N GLN A 92 21.91 7.52 -3.91
CA GLN A 92 20.57 7.69 -3.31
C GLN A 92 20.12 6.45 -2.54
N ALA A 93 20.58 5.26 -2.92
CA ALA A 93 20.23 4.02 -2.25
C ALA A 93 20.99 3.81 -0.94
N ASN A 94 22.19 4.38 -0.80
CA ASN A 94 23.02 4.25 0.39
C ASN A 94 23.16 5.60 1.12
N GLU A 95 22.94 5.58 2.43
CA GLU A 95 23.22 6.73 3.30
C GLU A 95 24.72 6.91 3.53
N ASP A 96 25.44 5.79 3.67
CA ASP A 96 26.88 5.71 3.89
C ASP A 96 27.56 4.95 2.74
N ILE A 97 28.51 5.60 2.07
CA ILE A 97 29.30 5.06 0.95
C ILE A 97 30.76 4.78 1.32
N THR A 98 31.14 4.93 2.59
CA THR A 98 32.50 4.74 3.11
C THR A 98 32.98 3.31 2.98
N ALA A 99 32.12 2.34 3.27
CA ALA A 99 32.38 0.90 3.14
C ALA A 99 32.03 0.33 1.75
N HIS A 100 31.61 1.20 0.82
CA HIS A 100 31.23 0.86 -0.56
C HIS A 100 30.13 -0.21 -0.67
N PRO A 101 29.11 -0.23 0.21
CA PRO A 101 28.09 -1.28 0.19
C PRO A 101 27.28 -1.21 -1.11
N LEU A 102 27.00 -2.38 -1.69
CA LEU A 102 26.10 -2.51 -2.83
C LEU A 102 24.78 -3.18 -2.45
N THR A 103 24.61 -3.66 -1.23
CA THR A 103 23.41 -4.42 -0.83
C THR A 103 22.14 -3.60 -1.02
N GLN A 104 22.11 -2.36 -0.51
CA GLN A 104 20.95 -1.47 -0.67
C GLN A 104 20.76 -1.05 -2.13
N THR A 105 21.85 -0.84 -2.88
CA THR A 105 21.79 -0.59 -4.33
C THR A 105 21.17 -1.75 -5.09
N LEU A 106 21.55 -3.00 -4.78
CA LEU A 106 21.02 -4.19 -5.44
C LEU A 106 19.52 -4.37 -5.11
N GLN A 107 19.11 -4.10 -3.87
CA GLN A 107 17.69 -4.05 -3.50
C GLN A 107 16.94 -2.96 -4.28
N ALA A 108 17.51 -1.76 -4.37
CA ALA A 108 16.94 -0.66 -5.14
C ALA A 108 16.83 -0.99 -6.63
N LEU A 109 17.85 -1.61 -7.22
CA LEU A 109 17.85 -2.09 -8.61
C LEU A 109 16.78 -3.17 -8.84
N ALA A 110 16.61 -4.10 -7.89
CA ALA A 110 15.60 -5.15 -7.99
C ALA A 110 14.17 -4.58 -8.03
N VAL A 111 13.91 -3.46 -7.34
CA VAL A 111 12.64 -2.72 -7.42
C VAL A 111 12.57 -1.86 -8.67
N TYR A 112 13.66 -1.18 -9.02
CA TYR A 112 13.69 -0.23 -10.12
C TYR A 112 13.51 -0.89 -11.49
N MET A 113 14.17 -2.03 -11.74
CA MET A 113 14.17 -2.65 -13.08
C MET A 113 12.77 -3.04 -13.57
N PRO A 114 11.93 -3.71 -12.77
CA PRO A 114 10.53 -3.95 -13.14
C PRO A 114 9.74 -2.65 -13.37
N LEU A 115 9.92 -1.63 -12.53
CA LEU A 115 9.21 -0.35 -12.67
C LEU A 115 9.63 0.41 -13.94
N ARG A 116 10.93 0.40 -14.29
CA ARG A 116 11.44 0.95 -15.54
C ARG A 116 10.81 0.24 -16.74
N LYS A 117 10.79 -1.10 -16.71
CA LYS A 117 10.24 -1.91 -17.81
C LYS A 117 8.74 -1.70 -17.99
N ARG A 118 7.99 -1.64 -16.88
CA ARG A 118 6.52 -1.60 -16.90
C ARG A 118 5.96 -0.19 -17.08
N TYR A 119 6.56 0.81 -16.43
CA TYR A 119 6.04 2.17 -16.35
C TYR A 119 6.96 3.23 -16.97
N GLY A 120 8.11 2.84 -17.52
CA GLY A 120 9.07 3.81 -18.09
C GLY A 120 9.73 4.71 -17.05
N MET A 121 9.75 4.31 -15.77
CA MET A 121 10.31 5.13 -14.69
C MET A 121 11.79 5.44 -14.94
N THR A 122 12.14 6.73 -14.92
CA THR A 122 13.52 7.19 -15.09
C THR A 122 14.33 6.97 -13.81
N VAL A 123 15.66 6.86 -13.95
CA VAL A 123 16.55 6.73 -12.78
C VAL A 123 16.44 7.95 -11.88
N ASN A 124 16.38 9.15 -12.44
CA ASN A 124 16.21 10.37 -11.66
C ASN A 124 14.91 10.39 -10.86
N GLY A 125 13.78 9.98 -11.46
CA GLY A 125 12.52 9.91 -10.74
C GLY A 125 12.54 8.86 -9.63
N PHE A 126 13.12 7.69 -9.89
CA PHE A 126 13.23 6.63 -8.88
C PHE A 126 14.20 6.99 -7.75
N ALA A 127 15.38 7.51 -8.08
CA ALA A 127 16.39 7.90 -7.11
C ALA A 127 15.90 9.08 -6.24
N ALA A 128 15.14 10.02 -6.83
CA ALA A 128 14.45 11.06 -6.08
C ALA A 128 13.35 10.51 -5.15
N CYS A 129 12.86 9.27 -5.35
CA CYS A 129 12.01 8.53 -4.40
C CYS A 129 12.76 8.04 -3.16
N LEU A 130 14.05 7.73 -3.29
CA LEU A 130 14.87 7.21 -2.20
C LEU A 130 15.55 8.30 -1.38
N GLY A 131 15.82 9.45 -2.01
CA GLY A 131 16.52 10.55 -1.37
C GLY A 131 16.14 11.90 -1.93
N VAL A 132 17.11 12.57 -2.55
CA VAL A 132 17.00 13.95 -3.02
C VAL A 132 16.85 14.02 -4.54
N ILE A 133 16.18 15.07 -5.03
CA ILE A 133 16.09 15.38 -6.46
C ILE A 133 17.48 15.68 -7.01
N ASN A 134 17.78 15.13 -8.19
CA ASN A 134 19.04 15.35 -8.86
C ASN A 134 19.16 16.81 -9.35
N THR A 135 20.09 17.56 -8.77
CA THR A 135 20.45 18.93 -9.19
C THR A 135 21.63 18.95 -10.17
N PHE A 136 22.20 17.81 -10.52
CA PHE A 136 23.34 17.68 -11.42
C PHE A 136 22.89 17.51 -12.88
N HIS A 137 23.75 17.95 -13.79
CA HIS A 137 23.52 17.88 -15.23
C HIS A 137 24.84 17.82 -15.99
N ALA A 138 24.86 17.11 -17.12
CA ALA A 138 25.97 17.19 -18.05
C ALA A 138 25.98 18.56 -18.74
N THR A 139 27.13 18.98 -19.27
CA THR A 139 27.26 20.22 -20.04
C THR A 139 26.18 20.30 -21.12
N GLY A 140 25.46 21.43 -21.17
CA GLY A 140 24.41 21.66 -22.17
C GLY A 140 23.10 20.90 -21.94
N THR A 141 22.92 20.29 -20.77
CA THR A 141 21.66 19.61 -20.38
C THR A 141 21.07 20.24 -19.13
N LEU A 142 19.76 20.10 -18.94
CA LEU A 142 19.09 20.52 -17.71
C LEU A 142 19.25 19.46 -16.62
N SER A 143 19.41 19.91 -15.37
CA SER A 143 19.30 19.00 -14.23
C SER A 143 17.87 18.51 -14.06
N PHE A 144 17.68 17.41 -13.32
CA PHE A 144 16.32 16.92 -13.06
C PHE A 144 15.49 17.97 -12.30
N TYR A 145 16.09 18.64 -11.31
CA TYR A 145 15.48 19.77 -10.62
C TYR A 145 15.01 20.87 -11.61
N ARG A 146 15.87 21.28 -12.55
CA ARG A 146 15.52 22.28 -13.56
C ARG A 146 14.41 21.82 -14.51
N SER A 147 14.42 20.55 -14.88
CA SER A 147 13.39 19.98 -15.75
C SER A 147 12.00 20.03 -15.10
N LEU A 148 11.94 19.99 -13.76
CA LEU A 148 10.70 20.10 -12.99
C LEU A 148 10.33 21.57 -12.73
N PHE A 149 11.26 22.38 -12.20
CA PHE A 149 10.94 23.70 -11.63
C PHE A 149 11.42 24.89 -12.47
N GLY A 150 12.00 24.65 -13.65
CA GLY A 150 12.48 25.70 -14.55
C GLY A 150 13.54 26.59 -13.89
N GLN A 151 13.36 27.91 -13.96
CA GLN A 151 14.30 28.88 -13.38
C GLN A 151 13.99 29.28 -11.93
N ALA A 152 13.01 28.62 -11.28
CA ALA A 152 12.60 28.98 -9.93
C ALA A 152 13.71 28.69 -8.89
N ASP A 153 14.11 29.74 -8.18
CA ASP A 153 15.06 29.66 -7.06
C ASP A 153 14.31 29.35 -5.76
N LEU A 154 13.95 28.08 -5.56
CA LEU A 154 13.12 27.63 -4.44
C LEU A 154 13.94 27.33 -3.18
N ILE A 155 15.17 26.85 -3.35
CA ILE A 155 16.03 26.39 -2.26
C ILE A 155 16.52 27.61 -1.47
N GLY A 156 16.38 27.59 -0.14
CA GLY A 156 16.79 28.66 0.76
C GLY A 156 15.77 29.79 0.92
N GLN A 157 14.60 29.70 0.28
CA GLN A 157 13.51 30.65 0.52
C GLN A 157 13.01 30.53 1.97
N ILE A 158 12.76 31.66 2.63
CA ILE A 158 12.47 31.72 4.07
C ILE A 158 11.00 32.04 4.35
N ASN A 159 10.50 31.58 5.49
CA ASN A 159 9.14 31.85 6.00
C ASN A 159 8.04 31.57 4.98
N ILE A 160 8.10 30.40 4.33
CA ILE A 160 7.14 30.02 3.30
C ILE A 160 5.89 29.45 3.96
N SER A 161 4.75 30.14 3.76
CA SER A 161 3.45 29.75 4.27
C SER A 161 2.70 28.82 3.32
N PHE A 162 2.29 27.68 3.86
CA PHE A 162 1.37 26.70 3.27
C PHE A 162 -0.01 26.77 3.94
N SER A 163 -0.44 27.96 4.40
CA SER A 163 -1.81 28.15 4.91
C SER A 163 -2.86 27.90 3.82
N GLY A 164 -4.01 27.36 4.23
CA GLY A 164 -5.18 27.15 3.37
C GLY A 164 -5.88 28.46 3.00
N THR A 165 -7.01 28.35 2.30
CA THR A 165 -7.76 29.46 1.69
C THR A 165 -8.33 30.51 2.66
N SER A 166 -8.23 30.31 3.97
CA SER A 166 -8.73 31.25 4.99
C SER A 166 -7.78 32.45 5.24
N GLU A 167 -6.50 32.32 4.91
CA GLU A 167 -5.51 33.39 5.03
C GLU A 167 -4.74 33.53 3.73
N THR A 168 -4.79 34.70 3.09
CA THR A 168 -4.06 34.97 1.85
C THR A 168 -2.56 34.92 2.12
N PRO A 169 -1.79 33.99 1.52
CA PRO A 169 -0.35 33.93 1.72
C PRO A 169 0.32 35.21 1.20
N ASP A 170 1.50 35.54 1.74
CA ASP A 170 2.28 36.65 1.22
C ASP A 170 2.76 36.40 -0.23
N ALA A 171 3.17 37.47 -0.92
CA ALA A 171 3.57 37.39 -2.32
C ALA A 171 4.75 36.45 -2.61
N THR A 172 5.64 36.23 -1.63
CA THR A 172 6.75 35.28 -1.77
C THR A 172 6.23 33.86 -1.68
N SER A 173 5.42 33.56 -0.66
CA SER A 173 4.77 32.26 -0.49
C SER A 173 3.92 31.88 -1.70
N MET A 174 3.15 32.81 -2.27
CA MET A 174 2.36 32.56 -3.48
C MET A 174 3.24 32.19 -4.69
N LYS A 175 4.35 32.89 -4.90
CA LYS A 175 5.27 32.59 -6.01
C LYS A 175 5.95 31.23 -5.84
N VAL A 176 6.40 30.91 -4.63
CA VAL A 176 7.03 29.62 -4.31
C VAL A 176 6.03 28.47 -4.48
N ARG A 177 4.80 28.62 -3.96
CA ARG A 177 3.73 27.64 -4.13
C ARG A 177 3.34 27.45 -5.59
N ALA A 178 3.19 28.53 -6.35
CA ALA A 178 2.90 28.44 -7.78
C ALA A 178 3.97 27.65 -8.54
N ALA A 179 5.25 27.90 -8.25
CA ALA A 179 6.36 27.17 -8.87
C ALA A 179 6.41 25.69 -8.45
N LEU A 180 6.13 25.38 -7.18
CA LEU A 180 6.00 24.00 -6.69
C LEU A 180 4.82 23.28 -7.36
N CYS A 181 3.64 23.89 -7.40
CA CYS A 181 2.45 23.35 -8.07
C CYS A 181 2.71 23.11 -9.55
N GLN A 182 3.35 24.05 -10.24
CA GLN A 182 3.70 23.92 -11.65
C GLN A 182 4.64 22.74 -11.89
N GLY A 183 5.74 22.64 -11.13
CA GLY A 183 6.73 21.60 -11.33
C GLY A 183 6.28 20.21 -10.89
N LEU A 184 5.44 20.14 -9.86
CA LEU A 184 4.85 18.89 -9.38
C LEU A 184 3.58 18.51 -10.15
N GLN A 185 2.99 19.42 -10.93
CA GLN A 185 1.72 19.26 -11.63
C GLN A 185 0.57 18.87 -10.68
N ILE A 186 0.38 19.68 -9.64
CA ILE A 186 -0.71 19.53 -8.66
C ILE A 186 -1.39 20.88 -8.44
N ASP A 187 -2.60 20.85 -7.89
CA ASP A 187 -3.26 22.07 -7.42
C ASP A 187 -2.71 22.52 -6.05
N ASP A 188 -3.00 23.76 -5.71
CA ASP A 188 -2.52 24.41 -4.49
C ASP A 188 -3.13 23.81 -3.20
N GLY A 189 -4.36 23.28 -3.26
CA GLY A 189 -4.97 22.57 -2.14
C GLY A 189 -4.24 21.25 -1.83
N THR A 190 -3.91 20.49 -2.87
CA THR A 190 -3.06 19.30 -2.75
C THR A 190 -1.68 19.66 -2.20
N LEU A 191 -1.05 20.75 -2.65
CA LEU A 191 0.24 21.20 -2.13
C LEU A 191 0.16 21.52 -0.62
N VAL A 192 -0.86 22.26 -0.19
CA VAL A 192 -1.09 22.59 1.23
C VAL A 192 -1.27 21.34 2.07
N LEU A 193 -2.05 20.38 1.59
CA LEU A 193 -2.23 19.08 2.26
C LEU A 193 -0.88 18.36 2.43
N LEU A 194 -0.11 18.25 1.35
CA LEU A 194 1.18 17.55 1.38
C LEU A 194 2.22 18.27 2.25
N ALA A 195 2.20 19.59 2.27
CA ALA A 195 3.09 20.39 3.12
C ALA A 195 2.88 20.08 4.60
N GLY A 196 1.67 19.72 5.03
CA GLY A 196 1.36 19.30 6.39
C GLY A 196 2.12 18.05 6.87
N TYR A 197 2.72 17.27 5.95
CA TYR A 197 3.56 16.12 6.30
C TYR A 197 5.05 16.46 6.41
N LEU A 198 5.48 17.64 5.97
CA LEU A 198 6.89 18.00 5.90
C LEU A 198 7.52 18.15 7.30
N PRO A 199 8.74 17.64 7.51
CA PRO A 199 9.46 17.85 8.76
C PRO A 199 9.77 19.35 8.94
N GLY A 200 9.74 19.83 10.18
CA GLY A 200 10.09 21.22 10.51
C GLY A 200 9.02 22.26 10.19
N ILE A 201 7.84 21.87 9.69
CA ILE A 201 6.72 22.80 9.50
C ILE A 201 6.08 23.16 10.85
N THR A 202 5.87 24.46 11.10
CA THR A 202 5.25 24.97 12.33
C THR A 202 4.14 25.95 11.97
N GLY A 203 2.90 25.67 12.39
CA GLY A 203 1.77 26.55 12.08
C GLY A 203 1.56 26.78 10.57
N ALA A 204 1.75 25.73 9.76
CA ALA A 204 1.74 25.79 8.29
C ALA A 204 2.85 26.63 7.64
N VAL A 205 3.87 27.08 8.39
CA VAL A 205 5.00 27.84 7.86
C VAL A 205 6.28 27.00 7.93
N LEU A 206 7.04 26.97 6.84
CA LEU A 206 8.41 26.46 6.82
C LEU A 206 9.40 27.61 7.01
N PRO A 207 10.30 27.54 8.03
CA PRO A 207 11.31 28.57 8.24
C PRO A 207 12.26 28.73 7.06
N VAL A 208 12.69 27.61 6.46
CA VAL A 208 13.56 27.56 5.27
C VAL A 208 13.11 26.41 4.38
N LEU A 209 12.87 26.69 3.10
CA LEU A 209 12.59 25.67 2.09
C LEU A 209 13.89 25.04 1.60
N GLN A 210 14.17 23.79 1.96
CA GLN A 210 15.37 23.05 1.59
C GLN A 210 15.10 22.03 0.48
N LEU A 211 16.15 21.50 -0.13
CA LEU A 211 16.03 20.50 -1.20
C LEU A 211 15.31 19.23 -0.71
N GLU A 212 15.49 18.88 0.56
CA GLU A 212 14.85 17.73 1.22
C GLU A 212 13.33 17.90 1.26
N HIS A 213 12.83 19.11 1.52
CA HIS A 213 11.40 19.43 1.51
C HIS A 213 10.82 19.30 0.09
N ILE A 214 11.51 19.85 -0.91
CA ILE A 214 11.10 19.76 -2.32
C ILE A 214 11.10 18.30 -2.77
N SER A 215 12.12 17.54 -2.35
CA SER A 215 12.24 16.11 -2.64
C SER A 215 11.11 15.32 -1.95
N ALA A 216 10.77 15.61 -0.70
CA ALA A 216 9.62 15.01 -0.03
C ALA A 216 8.31 15.23 -0.78
N LEU A 217 8.02 16.47 -1.19
CA LEU A 217 6.84 16.77 -2.00
C LEU A 217 6.85 16.02 -3.33
N TYR A 218 7.99 15.99 -4.03
CA TYR A 218 8.12 15.21 -5.27
C TYR A 218 7.76 13.74 -5.06
N ARG A 219 8.22 13.10 -3.99
CA ARG A 219 7.97 11.69 -3.71
C ARG A 219 6.52 11.39 -3.43
N LEU A 220 5.89 12.22 -2.60
CA LEU A 220 4.47 12.12 -2.25
C LEU A 220 3.56 12.27 -3.48
N VAL A 221 4.05 12.89 -4.55
CA VAL A 221 3.34 13.06 -5.82
C VAL A 221 3.72 12.00 -6.87
N ALA A 222 5.02 11.70 -7.00
CA ALA A 222 5.55 10.84 -8.04
C ALA A 222 5.21 9.36 -7.81
N ILE A 223 5.21 8.89 -6.56
CA ILE A 223 4.89 7.49 -6.25
C ILE A 223 3.42 7.17 -6.62
N PRO A 224 2.40 7.95 -6.20
CA PRO A 224 1.03 7.74 -6.65
C PRO A 224 0.88 7.77 -8.17
N ARG A 225 1.47 8.79 -8.81
CA ARG A 225 1.38 9.01 -10.25
C ARG A 225 1.96 7.85 -11.06
N LEU A 226 3.04 7.23 -10.58
CA LEU A 226 3.63 6.05 -11.21
C LEU A 226 2.62 4.92 -11.41
N PHE A 227 1.68 4.77 -10.47
CA PHE A 227 0.65 3.74 -10.49
C PHE A 227 -0.71 4.23 -11.00
N GLY A 228 -0.77 5.43 -11.59
CA GLY A 228 -2.01 6.01 -12.11
C GLY A 228 -3.01 6.46 -11.04
N LEU A 229 -2.56 6.65 -9.80
CA LEU A 229 -3.39 7.12 -8.70
C LEU A 229 -3.31 8.64 -8.56
N SER A 230 -4.41 9.28 -8.18
CA SER A 230 -4.34 10.64 -7.62
C SER A 230 -3.65 10.63 -6.25
N VAL A 231 -3.15 11.80 -5.85
CA VAL A 231 -2.49 11.96 -4.54
C VAL A 231 -3.44 11.61 -3.40
N LEU A 232 -4.70 12.08 -3.47
CA LEU A 232 -5.70 11.80 -2.44
C LEU A 232 -6.01 10.31 -2.33
N GLU A 233 -6.24 9.63 -3.46
CA GLU A 233 -6.45 8.17 -3.46
C GLU A 233 -5.28 7.45 -2.81
N ALA A 234 -4.05 7.78 -3.18
CA ALA A 234 -2.89 7.13 -2.60
C ALA A 234 -2.73 7.39 -1.10
N LEU A 235 -3.00 8.61 -0.61
CA LEU A 235 -3.00 8.90 0.83
C LEU A 235 -4.01 8.01 1.57
N TYR A 236 -5.22 7.84 1.03
CA TYR A 236 -6.20 6.92 1.60
C TYR A 236 -5.73 5.47 1.56
N LEU A 237 -5.21 5.00 0.42
CA LEU A 237 -4.71 3.62 0.29
C LEU A 237 -3.52 3.36 1.22
N TRP A 238 -2.67 4.35 1.45
CA TRP A 238 -1.57 4.27 2.40
C TRP A 238 -2.08 4.18 3.85
N ASP A 239 -3.13 4.91 4.19
CA ASP A 239 -3.82 4.80 5.49
C ASP A 239 -4.52 3.44 5.68
N LEU A 240 -4.84 2.71 4.61
CA LEU A 240 -5.31 1.32 4.70
C LEU A 240 -4.18 0.31 4.92
N MET A 241 -2.93 0.66 4.55
CA MET A 241 -1.76 -0.21 4.68
C MET A 241 -0.95 0.02 5.96
N GLY A 242 -1.26 1.06 6.73
CA GLY A 242 -0.56 1.42 7.95
C GLY A 242 -1.40 2.35 8.83
N SER A 243 -0.82 2.88 9.90
CA SER A 243 -1.54 3.85 10.74
C SER A 243 -1.82 5.15 9.97
N PRO A 244 -2.88 5.90 10.32
CA PRO A 244 -3.24 7.14 9.63
C PRO A 244 -2.07 8.11 9.47
N ASN A 245 -1.82 8.55 8.25
CA ASN A 245 -0.74 9.41 7.80
C ASN A 245 0.70 8.88 8.03
N ALA A 246 0.88 7.66 8.56
CA ALA A 246 2.21 7.17 8.95
C ALA A 246 3.13 7.01 7.74
N ILE A 247 2.62 6.43 6.64
CA ILE A 247 3.39 6.25 5.41
C ILE A 247 3.73 7.60 4.78
N ALA A 248 2.77 8.53 4.68
CA ALA A 248 3.01 9.87 4.13
C ALA A 248 4.08 10.62 4.93
N LYS A 249 4.01 10.59 6.27
CA LYS A 249 5.03 11.20 7.15
C LYS A 249 6.40 10.53 7.04
N ALA A 250 6.44 9.20 6.91
CA ALA A 250 7.69 8.47 6.73
C ALA A 250 8.32 8.76 5.37
N LEU A 251 7.51 8.89 4.32
CA LEU A 251 7.92 9.40 3.01
C LEU A 251 8.23 10.89 3.03
N ALA A 252 7.83 11.68 4.02
CA ALA A 252 8.25 13.07 4.09
C ALA A 252 9.63 13.26 4.73
N GLN A 253 10.15 12.23 5.41
CA GLN A 253 11.47 12.29 6.03
C GLN A 253 12.59 12.48 4.99
N PRO A 254 13.72 13.10 5.37
CA PRO A 254 14.92 13.12 4.54
C PRO A 254 15.39 11.68 4.28
N ARG A 255 15.72 11.36 3.02
CA ARG A 255 16.31 10.06 2.61
C ARG A 255 15.57 8.83 3.17
N PRO A 256 14.31 8.57 2.79
CA PRO A 256 13.49 7.47 3.31
C PRO A 256 13.90 6.07 2.81
N GLY A 257 15.11 5.86 2.28
CA GLY A 257 15.46 4.79 1.32
C GLY A 257 14.64 3.50 1.41
N ALA A 258 14.76 2.75 2.50
CA ALA A 258 14.03 1.49 2.70
C ALA A 258 12.50 1.64 2.79
N VAL A 259 12.01 2.72 3.42
CA VAL A 259 10.58 3.05 3.47
C VAL A 259 10.04 3.30 2.07
N ALA A 260 10.73 4.11 1.26
CA ALA A 260 10.29 4.41 -0.10
C ALA A 260 10.25 3.16 -0.99
N LEU A 261 11.26 2.28 -0.89
CA LEU A 261 11.25 0.98 -1.57
C LEU A 261 10.05 0.15 -1.12
N GLY A 262 9.81 0.06 0.19
CA GLY A 262 8.66 -0.66 0.75
C GLY A 262 7.32 -0.14 0.25
N VAL A 263 7.16 1.18 0.15
CA VAL A 263 5.92 1.80 -0.36
C VAL A 263 5.75 1.54 -1.86
N LEU A 264 6.79 1.73 -2.68
CA LEU A 264 6.74 1.42 -4.12
C LEU A 264 6.30 -0.03 -4.37
N ILE A 265 6.86 -0.98 -3.63
CA ILE A 265 6.50 -2.40 -3.73
C ILE A 265 5.04 -2.62 -3.30
N ARG A 266 4.65 -2.13 -2.11
CA ARG A 266 3.31 -2.38 -1.54
C ARG A 266 2.21 -1.71 -2.35
N THR A 267 2.41 -0.46 -2.78
CA THR A 267 1.46 0.24 -3.66
C THR A 267 1.35 -0.45 -5.01
N GLY A 268 2.45 -0.89 -5.61
CA GLY A 268 2.42 -1.68 -6.84
C GLY A 268 1.61 -2.97 -6.71
N TYR A 269 1.83 -3.74 -5.63
CA TYR A 269 1.05 -4.95 -5.37
C TYR A 269 -0.44 -4.66 -5.12
N LEU A 270 -0.76 -3.57 -4.42
CA LEU A 270 -2.14 -3.17 -4.17
C LEU A 270 -2.86 -2.82 -5.48
N VAL A 271 -2.22 -2.03 -6.34
CA VAL A 271 -2.79 -1.64 -7.64
C VAL A 271 -2.91 -2.85 -8.58
N ASP A 272 -1.95 -3.77 -8.57
CA ASP A 272 -2.04 -5.03 -9.32
C ASP A 272 -3.19 -5.90 -8.84
N TRP A 273 -3.38 -6.01 -7.52
CA TRP A 273 -4.52 -6.73 -6.96
C TRP A 273 -5.84 -6.05 -7.33
N MET A 274 -5.95 -4.73 -7.17
CA MET A 274 -7.14 -3.98 -7.56
C MET A 274 -7.48 -4.16 -9.04
N SER A 275 -6.47 -4.10 -9.92
CA SER A 275 -6.66 -4.36 -11.35
C SER A 275 -7.14 -5.79 -11.63
N ALA A 276 -6.58 -6.79 -10.95
CA ALA A 276 -7.02 -8.18 -11.09
C ALA A 276 -8.45 -8.41 -10.60
N GLU A 277 -8.86 -7.70 -9.56
CA GLU A 277 -10.22 -7.76 -8.99
C GLU A 277 -11.19 -6.77 -9.64
N GLN A 278 -10.76 -6.04 -10.67
CA GLN A 278 -11.53 -4.98 -11.37
C GLN A 278 -12.11 -3.93 -10.41
N LEU A 279 -11.33 -3.55 -9.41
CA LEU A 279 -11.74 -2.63 -8.34
C LEU A 279 -11.10 -1.26 -8.54
N GLU A 280 -11.93 -0.22 -8.64
CA GLU A 280 -11.45 1.17 -8.68
C GLU A 280 -11.05 1.66 -7.28
N PRO A 281 -10.11 2.63 -7.16
CA PRO A 281 -9.69 3.17 -5.86
C PRO A 281 -10.84 3.71 -5.03
N ALA A 282 -11.75 4.46 -5.64
CA ALA A 282 -12.93 5.00 -4.96
C ALA A 282 -13.84 3.89 -4.39
N SER A 283 -13.97 2.76 -5.10
CA SER A 283 -14.74 1.61 -4.63
C SER A 283 -14.09 0.96 -3.43
N LEU A 284 -12.77 0.77 -3.44
CA LEU A 284 -12.03 0.25 -2.30
C LEU A 284 -12.19 1.16 -1.07
N VAL A 285 -12.03 2.47 -1.25
CA VAL A 285 -12.22 3.46 -0.18
C VAL A 285 -13.64 3.39 0.38
N ALA A 286 -14.65 3.32 -0.47
CA ALA A 286 -16.04 3.18 -0.04
C ALA A 286 -16.27 1.90 0.78
N MET A 287 -15.67 0.78 0.38
CA MET A 287 -15.82 -0.51 1.06
C MET A 287 -15.08 -0.60 2.40
N THR A 288 -14.08 0.24 2.66
CA THR A 288 -13.28 0.21 3.89
C THR A 288 -13.42 1.47 4.75
N SER A 289 -14.18 2.48 4.30
CA SER A 289 -14.36 3.74 5.03
C SER A 289 -15.00 3.50 6.40
N ASN A 290 -14.50 4.21 7.41
CA ASN A 290 -15.12 4.32 8.73
C ASN A 290 -15.80 5.69 8.95
N ARG A 291 -15.92 6.49 7.88
CA ARG A 291 -16.59 7.79 7.90
C ARG A 291 -17.93 7.67 7.19
N TYR A 292 -19.00 7.88 7.94
CA TYR A 292 -20.37 7.80 7.46
C TYR A 292 -21.03 9.18 7.46
N PRO A 293 -21.80 9.52 6.43
CA PRO A 293 -22.56 10.76 6.41
C PRO A 293 -23.65 10.74 7.50
N VAL A 294 -24.06 11.95 7.91
CA VAL A 294 -25.19 12.16 8.84
C VAL A 294 -26.38 12.84 8.16
N GLN A 295 -26.20 13.32 6.93
CA GLN A 295 -27.25 14.01 6.19
C GLN A 295 -28.23 13.01 5.60
N LEU A 296 -29.51 13.16 5.96
CA LEU A 296 -30.60 12.39 5.40
C LEU A 296 -30.86 12.78 3.92
N THR A 297 -30.66 11.85 3.00
CA THR A 297 -30.99 12.03 1.58
C THR A 297 -32.47 11.71 1.29
N HIS A 298 -32.96 12.14 0.13
CA HIS A 298 -34.34 11.88 -0.28
C HIS A 298 -34.61 10.38 -0.49
N GLU A 299 -33.63 9.65 -1.03
CA GLU A 299 -33.69 8.20 -1.25
C GLU A 299 -33.81 7.47 0.08
N LEU A 300 -32.97 7.83 1.06
CA LEU A 300 -33.01 7.22 2.38
C LEU A 300 -34.30 7.56 3.14
N LYS A 301 -34.83 8.77 2.98
CA LYS A 301 -36.14 9.13 3.55
C LYS A 301 -37.26 8.27 2.97
N SER A 302 -37.26 8.06 1.65
CA SER A 302 -38.24 7.18 0.99
C SER A 302 -38.15 5.74 1.49
N PHE A 303 -36.93 5.23 1.68
CA PHE A 303 -36.69 3.91 2.28
C PHE A 303 -37.24 3.80 3.71
N ILE A 304 -36.98 4.81 4.56
CA ILE A 304 -37.50 4.86 5.93
C ILE A 304 -39.04 4.87 5.96
N ASP A 305 -39.67 5.68 5.11
CA ASP A 305 -41.14 5.80 5.06
C ASP A 305 -41.80 4.48 4.60
N ASN A 306 -41.15 3.75 3.68
CA ASN A 306 -41.58 2.42 3.25
C ASN A 306 -41.50 1.38 4.39
N ILE A 307 -40.41 1.41 5.17
CA ILE A 307 -40.28 0.55 6.36
C ILE A 307 -41.38 0.89 7.38
N TYR A 308 -41.55 2.17 7.70
CA TYR A 308 -42.52 2.63 8.70
C TYR A 308 -43.95 2.25 8.31
N SER A 309 -44.37 2.53 7.08
CA SER A 309 -45.73 2.19 6.62
C SER A 309 -46.03 0.70 6.62
N THR A 310 -45.01 -0.16 6.42
CA THR A 310 -45.19 -1.62 6.40
C THR A 310 -45.22 -2.23 7.81
N LEU A 311 -44.47 -1.66 8.75
CA LEU A 311 -44.27 -2.23 10.08
C LEU A 311 -45.13 -1.58 11.18
N THR A 312 -45.80 -0.46 10.90
CA THR A 312 -46.70 0.23 11.84
C THR A 312 -48.05 -0.46 12.00
N GLY A 313 -48.66 -0.34 13.18
CA GLY A 313 -49.97 -0.93 13.50
C GLY A 313 -49.93 -2.31 14.17
N ARG A 314 -48.78 -2.73 14.69
CA ARG A 314 -48.64 -3.97 15.49
C ARG A 314 -49.16 -3.77 16.92
N GLU A 315 -49.80 -4.78 17.47
CA GLU A 315 -50.33 -4.77 18.84
C GLU A 315 -49.22 -4.74 19.89
N VAL A 316 -49.52 -4.21 21.09
CA VAL A 316 -48.60 -4.19 22.23
C VAL A 316 -48.31 -5.64 22.67
N VAL A 317 -47.05 -6.05 22.60
CA VAL A 317 -46.66 -7.44 22.83
C VAL A 317 -46.34 -7.74 24.28
N THR A 318 -46.88 -8.86 24.76
CA THR A 318 -46.61 -9.40 26.09
C THR A 318 -45.16 -9.89 26.21
N PRO A 319 -44.54 -9.87 27.41
CA PRO A 319 -43.15 -10.28 27.60
C PRO A 319 -42.82 -11.67 27.04
N GLU A 320 -43.76 -12.63 27.12
CA GLU A 320 -43.56 -14.01 26.63
C GLU A 320 -43.46 -14.13 25.10
N ARG A 321 -43.97 -13.14 24.35
CA ARG A 321 -43.99 -13.14 22.87
C ARG A 321 -42.95 -12.22 22.24
N ARG A 322 -42.21 -11.48 23.07
CA ARG A 322 -41.22 -10.48 22.62
C ARG A 322 -40.13 -11.07 21.73
N PHE A 323 -39.57 -12.23 22.11
CA PHE A 323 -38.54 -12.90 21.31
C PHE A 323 -39.04 -13.29 19.91
N THR A 324 -40.26 -13.84 19.83
CA THR A 324 -40.86 -14.21 18.54
C THR A 324 -41.21 -13.00 17.68
N GLU A 325 -41.59 -11.90 18.32
CA GLU A 325 -41.86 -10.66 17.61
C GLU A 325 -40.58 -9.99 17.10
N ASP A 326 -39.54 -9.90 17.93
CA ASP A 326 -38.23 -9.35 17.55
C ASP A 326 -37.67 -10.11 16.33
N ALA A 327 -37.78 -11.44 16.33
CA ALA A 327 -37.39 -12.27 15.19
C ALA A 327 -38.22 -11.94 13.92
N SER A 328 -39.53 -11.70 14.07
CA SER A 328 -40.42 -11.29 12.97
C SER A 328 -40.09 -9.90 12.44
N ILE A 329 -39.78 -8.93 13.32
CA ILE A 329 -39.33 -7.58 12.95
C ILE A 329 -38.03 -7.68 12.16
N LYS A 330 -37.02 -8.39 12.69
CA LYS A 330 -35.73 -8.60 12.00
C LYS A 330 -35.91 -9.23 10.62
N ALA A 331 -36.75 -10.25 10.52
CA ALA A 331 -37.02 -10.92 9.24
C ALA A 331 -37.70 -9.98 8.21
N GLN A 332 -38.58 -9.08 8.64
CA GLN A 332 -39.24 -8.13 7.74
C GLN A 332 -38.31 -6.97 7.36
N LEU A 333 -37.55 -6.42 8.30
CA LEU A 333 -36.49 -5.44 8.01
C LEU A 333 -35.48 -6.01 7.01
N ALA A 334 -35.04 -7.27 7.20
CA ALA A 334 -34.15 -7.94 6.26
C ALA A 334 -34.74 -8.02 4.84
N ARG A 335 -36.06 -8.16 4.67
CA ARG A 335 -36.71 -8.11 3.35
C ARG A 335 -36.68 -6.71 2.73
N HIS A 336 -36.90 -5.66 3.52
CA HIS A 336 -36.78 -4.29 3.03
C HIS A 336 -35.35 -3.97 2.59
N PHE A 337 -34.35 -4.31 3.42
CA PHE A 337 -32.94 -4.18 3.05
C PHE A 337 -32.58 -5.04 1.84
N ALA A 338 -33.11 -6.26 1.73
CA ALA A 338 -32.86 -7.14 0.59
C ALA A 338 -33.37 -6.54 -0.71
N ALA A 339 -34.58 -5.96 -0.68
CA ALA A 339 -35.16 -5.27 -1.83
C ALA A 339 -34.34 -4.04 -2.23
N GLU A 340 -33.91 -3.22 -1.26
CA GLU A 340 -33.09 -2.02 -1.52
C GLU A 340 -31.69 -2.37 -2.06
N PHE A 341 -31.07 -3.43 -1.54
CA PHE A 341 -29.71 -3.82 -1.90
C PHE A 341 -29.62 -4.80 -3.09
N GLY A 342 -30.76 -5.31 -3.59
CA GLY A 342 -30.78 -6.33 -4.64
C GLY A 342 -30.22 -7.69 -4.19
N LEU A 343 -30.32 -8.01 -2.90
CA LEU A 343 -29.84 -9.27 -2.31
C LEU A 343 -31.01 -10.21 -2.00
N LYS A 344 -30.72 -11.49 -1.74
CA LYS A 344 -31.74 -12.44 -1.28
C LYS A 344 -32.02 -12.23 0.22
N PRO A 345 -33.28 -12.35 0.70
CA PRO A 345 -33.62 -12.09 2.10
C PRO A 345 -32.84 -12.91 3.14
N ASN A 346 -32.53 -14.17 2.84
CA ASN A 346 -31.70 -15.03 3.71
C ASN A 346 -30.26 -14.50 3.82
N VAL A 347 -29.65 -14.11 2.69
CA VAL A 347 -28.31 -13.50 2.67
C VAL A 347 -28.31 -12.17 3.43
N THR A 348 -29.33 -11.33 3.22
CA THR A 348 -29.45 -10.05 3.93
C THR A 348 -29.66 -10.22 5.43
N ALA A 349 -30.41 -11.23 5.87
CA ALA A 349 -30.57 -11.50 7.29
C ALA A 349 -29.22 -11.83 7.95
N THR A 350 -28.42 -12.71 7.34
CA THR A 350 -27.06 -13.03 7.83
C THR A 350 -26.13 -11.83 7.77
N LEU A 351 -26.21 -11.02 6.71
CA LEU A 351 -25.45 -9.79 6.58
C LEU A 351 -25.78 -8.80 7.71
N LEU A 352 -27.06 -8.60 8.05
CA LEU A 352 -27.44 -7.66 9.11
C LEU A 352 -26.98 -8.13 10.49
N MET A 353 -26.94 -9.44 10.75
CA MET A 353 -26.29 -9.97 11.96
C MET A 353 -24.80 -9.63 12.01
N TRP A 354 -24.12 -9.71 10.86
CA TRP A 354 -22.72 -9.30 10.76
C TRP A 354 -22.54 -7.79 10.99
N VAL A 355 -23.41 -6.96 10.43
CA VAL A 355 -23.44 -5.50 10.65
C VAL A 355 -23.64 -5.18 12.13
N ASP A 356 -24.64 -5.76 12.78
CA ASP A 356 -24.95 -5.55 14.21
C ASP A 356 -23.73 -5.88 15.09
N ALA A 357 -23.02 -6.98 14.78
CA ALA A 357 -21.87 -7.42 15.55
C ALA A 357 -20.65 -6.47 15.45
N VAL A 358 -20.56 -5.68 14.37
CA VAL A 358 -19.37 -4.84 14.09
C VAL A 358 -19.66 -3.35 14.04
N ALA A 359 -20.92 -2.93 14.20
CA ALA A 359 -21.34 -1.54 14.07
C ALA A 359 -20.54 -0.58 14.97
N GLY A 360 -20.41 -0.90 16.26
CA GLY A 360 -19.63 -0.10 17.20
C GLY A 360 -18.12 -0.08 16.92
N MET A 361 -17.58 -1.12 16.28
CA MET A 361 -16.17 -1.18 15.88
C MET A 361 -15.89 -0.35 14.62
N MET A 362 -16.83 -0.31 13.68
CA MET A 362 -16.73 0.46 12.44
C MET A 362 -17.04 1.95 12.67
N ASN A 363 -17.98 2.25 13.57
CA ASN A 363 -18.36 3.61 13.94
C ASN A 363 -18.68 3.68 15.44
N PRO A 364 -17.86 4.37 16.25
CA PRO A 364 -18.10 4.51 17.70
C PRO A 364 -19.46 5.10 18.06
N SER A 365 -20.09 5.90 17.19
CA SER A 365 -21.45 6.43 17.41
C SER A 365 -22.55 5.36 17.38
N LEU A 366 -22.24 4.18 16.86
CA LEU A 366 -23.13 3.01 16.77
C LEU A 366 -22.74 1.91 17.78
N LEU A 367 -22.02 2.25 18.85
CA LEU A 367 -21.76 1.31 19.94
C LEU A 367 -23.09 0.79 20.52
N GLU A 368 -23.24 -0.53 20.59
CA GLU A 368 -24.47 -1.23 21.02
C GLU A 368 -25.71 -0.92 20.17
N TYR A 369 -25.53 -0.32 18.99
CA TYR A 369 -26.62 -0.03 18.07
C TYR A 369 -26.82 -1.19 17.09
N ASP A 370 -28.02 -1.75 17.08
CA ASP A 370 -28.39 -2.90 16.27
C ASP A 370 -29.64 -2.62 15.41
N LEU A 371 -30.07 -3.62 14.66
CA LEU A 371 -31.24 -3.53 13.79
C LEU A 371 -32.56 -3.20 14.53
N LEU A 372 -32.69 -3.56 15.81
CA LEU A 372 -33.89 -3.23 16.60
C LEU A 372 -33.86 -1.78 17.08
N ASN A 373 -32.69 -1.29 17.48
CA ASN A 373 -32.50 0.14 17.78
C ASN A 373 -32.77 1.00 16.54
N PHE A 374 -32.31 0.55 15.36
CA PHE A 374 -32.62 1.19 14.08
C PHE A 374 -34.13 1.32 13.84
N TRP A 375 -34.90 0.27 14.13
CA TRP A 375 -36.35 0.33 14.01
C TRP A 375 -36.99 1.27 15.05
N ALA A 376 -36.56 1.23 16.31
CA ALA A 376 -37.07 2.10 17.36
C ALA A 376 -36.85 3.59 17.01
N ASP A 377 -35.68 3.93 16.47
CA ASP A 377 -35.34 5.28 16.04
C ASP A 377 -36.18 5.72 14.82
N ILE A 378 -36.47 4.82 13.87
CA ILE A 378 -37.41 5.10 12.77
C ILE A 378 -38.79 5.45 13.32
N GLN A 379 -39.29 4.68 14.30
CA GLN A 379 -40.59 4.95 14.91
C GLN A 379 -40.61 6.33 15.59
N ALA A 380 -39.56 6.67 16.33
CA ALA A 380 -39.43 7.96 16.99
C ALA A 380 -39.35 9.11 15.97
N PHE A 381 -38.57 8.96 14.90
CA PHE A 381 -38.44 9.97 13.86
C PHE A 381 -39.72 10.23 13.07
N CYS A 382 -40.47 9.17 12.73
CA CYS A 382 -41.74 9.32 12.03
C CYS A 382 -42.85 9.92 12.92
N GLN A 383 -42.71 9.85 14.25
CA GLN A 383 -43.62 10.48 15.22
C GLN A 383 -43.20 11.91 15.59
N ASP A 384 -41.90 12.19 15.67
CA ASP A 384 -41.32 13.51 15.94
C ASP A 384 -40.26 13.88 14.92
N SER A 385 -40.61 14.81 14.02
CA SER A 385 -39.71 15.37 13.01
C SER A 385 -38.44 16.04 13.54
N LYS A 386 -38.35 16.31 14.85
CA LYS A 386 -37.14 16.88 15.49
C LYS A 386 -36.15 15.82 15.97
N PHE A 387 -36.49 14.54 15.89
CA PHE A 387 -35.60 13.44 16.27
C PHE A 387 -34.34 13.44 15.40
N SER A 388 -33.18 13.21 16.00
CA SER A 388 -31.91 13.15 15.25
C SER A 388 -31.89 11.91 14.34
N THR A 389 -31.59 12.12 13.07
CA THR A 389 -31.51 11.04 12.08
C THR A 389 -30.09 10.48 11.91
N ASP A 390 -29.11 11.03 12.63
CA ASP A 390 -27.69 10.74 12.40
C ASP A 390 -27.39 9.24 12.49
N LYS A 391 -27.87 8.56 13.54
CA LYS A 391 -27.65 7.11 13.72
C LYS A 391 -28.39 6.27 12.68
N ILE A 392 -29.60 6.68 12.29
CA ILE A 392 -30.39 6.03 11.23
C ILE A 392 -29.62 6.08 9.91
N VAL A 393 -29.10 7.26 9.54
CA VAL A 393 -28.31 7.46 8.32
C VAL A 393 -27.02 6.65 8.37
N GLN A 394 -26.28 6.73 9.47
CA GLN A 394 -25.00 6.03 9.61
C GLN A 394 -25.17 4.50 9.56
N TYR A 395 -26.17 3.95 10.24
CA TYR A 395 -26.44 2.50 10.20
C TYR A 395 -26.90 2.04 8.82
N ALA A 396 -27.76 2.80 8.13
CA ALA A 396 -28.17 2.47 6.76
C ALA A 396 -26.98 2.49 5.77
N CYS A 397 -26.09 3.49 5.88
CA CYS A 397 -24.87 3.56 5.09
C CYS A 397 -23.90 2.41 5.40
N LEU A 398 -23.76 2.04 6.67
CA LEU A 398 -22.97 0.87 7.10
C LEU A 398 -23.54 -0.42 6.49
N ALA A 399 -24.84 -0.67 6.60
CA ALA A 399 -25.47 -1.84 6.01
C ALA A 399 -25.28 -1.90 4.48
N ARG A 400 -25.37 -0.75 3.79
CA ARG A 400 -25.10 -0.64 2.36
C ARG A 400 -23.64 -0.97 2.01
N GLN A 401 -22.68 -0.52 2.81
CA GLN A 401 -21.26 -0.85 2.63
C GLN A 401 -21.02 -2.35 2.70
N PHE A 402 -21.61 -3.05 3.67
CA PHE A 402 -21.51 -4.51 3.80
C PHE A 402 -22.21 -5.23 2.64
N ALA A 403 -23.33 -4.70 2.15
CA ALA A 403 -24.01 -5.23 0.97
C ALA A 403 -23.15 -5.12 -0.29
N GLN A 404 -22.44 -4.00 -0.45
CA GLN A 404 -21.48 -3.81 -1.54
C GLN A 404 -20.35 -4.84 -1.48
N VAL A 405 -19.82 -5.15 -0.30
CA VAL A 405 -18.81 -6.20 -0.11
C VAL A 405 -19.36 -7.58 -0.45
N CYS A 406 -20.58 -7.91 -0.02
CA CYS A 406 -21.20 -9.19 -0.36
C CYS A 406 -21.41 -9.33 -1.88
N TYR A 407 -21.82 -8.26 -2.55
CA TYR A 407 -21.96 -8.25 -4.01
C TYR A 407 -20.59 -8.42 -4.71
N TRP A 408 -19.59 -7.61 -4.32
CA TRP A 408 -18.26 -7.67 -4.92
C TRP A 408 -17.58 -9.03 -4.74
N ALA A 409 -17.63 -9.60 -3.53
CA ALA A 409 -17.06 -10.90 -3.23
C ALA A 409 -17.96 -12.09 -3.63
N GLN A 410 -19.19 -11.82 -4.12
CA GLN A 410 -20.19 -12.83 -4.48
C GLN A 410 -20.54 -13.78 -3.33
N LEU A 411 -20.68 -13.24 -2.12
CA LEU A 411 -20.91 -14.04 -0.91
C LEU A 411 -22.37 -14.54 -0.87
N GLY A 412 -22.54 -15.85 -0.83
CA GLY A 412 -23.82 -16.49 -0.55
C GLY A 412 -24.05 -16.70 0.95
N GLU A 413 -25.23 -17.21 1.31
CA GLU A 413 -25.57 -17.55 2.70
C GLU A 413 -24.56 -18.52 3.33
N GLN A 414 -24.13 -19.52 2.57
CA GLN A 414 -23.14 -20.49 3.06
C GLN A 414 -21.76 -19.87 3.27
N ASP A 415 -21.36 -18.88 2.46
CA ASP A 415 -20.08 -18.19 2.64
C ASP A 415 -20.12 -17.26 3.84
N LEU A 416 -21.24 -16.54 4.03
CA LEU A 416 -21.45 -15.72 5.22
C LEU A 416 -21.47 -16.56 6.50
N ALA A 417 -22.05 -17.76 6.46
CA ALA A 417 -22.03 -18.68 7.61
C ALA A 417 -20.60 -19.08 8.02
N LEU A 418 -19.64 -19.12 7.09
CA LEU A 418 -18.23 -19.37 7.42
C LEU A 418 -17.52 -18.16 8.05
N LEU A 419 -18.09 -16.96 7.91
CA LEU A 419 -17.55 -15.77 8.57
C LEU A 419 -17.92 -15.70 10.05
N MET A 420 -19.07 -16.25 10.41
CA MET A 420 -19.64 -16.10 11.76
C MET A 420 -18.91 -17.00 12.77
N PRO A 421 -18.19 -16.45 13.77
CA PRO A 421 -17.75 -17.23 14.91
C PRO A 421 -18.96 -17.69 15.73
N SER A 422 -18.85 -18.85 16.37
CA SER A 422 -19.84 -19.35 17.33
C SER A 422 -19.41 -18.98 18.74
N VAL A 423 -20.37 -18.57 19.59
CA VAL A 423 -20.11 -18.22 20.98
C VAL A 423 -20.12 -19.46 21.88
N GLU A 424 -20.97 -20.46 21.59
CA GLU A 424 -21.05 -21.71 22.37
C GLU A 424 -21.29 -22.95 21.48
N PRO A 425 -20.35 -23.91 21.41
CA PRO A 425 -18.96 -23.79 21.86
C PRO A 425 -18.25 -22.65 21.10
N VAL A 426 -17.25 -22.02 21.73
CA VAL A 426 -16.44 -20.97 21.09
C VAL A 426 -15.74 -21.57 19.88
N ARG A 427 -16.10 -21.09 18.69
CA ARG A 427 -15.49 -21.51 17.42
C ARG A 427 -15.09 -20.27 16.65
N PRO A 428 -13.82 -20.14 16.24
CA PRO A 428 -13.38 -19.02 15.44
C PRO A 428 -14.05 -19.05 14.05
N SER A 429 -14.08 -17.90 13.40
CA SER A 429 -14.48 -17.77 12.01
C SER A 429 -13.68 -18.74 11.13
N VAL A 430 -14.38 -19.54 10.33
CA VAL A 430 -13.76 -20.54 9.44
C VAL A 430 -12.91 -19.87 8.36
N LEU A 431 -13.23 -18.63 7.97
CA LEU A 431 -12.43 -17.88 7.00
C LEU A 431 -11.24 -17.17 7.63
N THR A 432 -11.42 -16.44 8.73
CA THR A 432 -10.39 -15.58 9.31
C THR A 432 -9.55 -16.25 10.41
N GLY A 433 -10.07 -17.31 11.02
CA GLY A 433 -9.48 -17.94 12.20
C GLY A 433 -9.55 -17.09 13.47
N GLN A 434 -10.38 -16.03 13.48
CA GLN A 434 -10.53 -15.12 14.63
C GLN A 434 -11.83 -15.41 15.40
N ASP A 435 -11.82 -15.17 16.71
CA ASP A 435 -13.00 -15.33 17.58
C ASP A 435 -14.02 -14.19 17.44
N THR A 436 -13.65 -13.12 16.72
CA THR A 436 -14.50 -11.95 16.48
C THR A 436 -14.93 -11.86 15.03
N MET A 437 -16.11 -11.24 14.82
CA MET A 437 -16.61 -10.93 13.48
C MET A 437 -15.64 -9.98 12.78
N PRO A 438 -15.29 -10.22 11.51
CA PRO A 438 -14.35 -9.39 10.79
C PRO A 438 -14.94 -8.01 10.46
N THR A 439 -14.15 -6.97 10.68
CA THR A 439 -14.44 -5.62 10.17
C THR A 439 -13.98 -5.48 8.71
N LEU A 440 -14.53 -4.49 8.00
CA LEU A 440 -14.20 -4.24 6.59
C LEU A 440 -12.86 -3.53 6.44
N THR A 441 -11.78 -4.29 6.59
CA THR A 441 -10.40 -3.83 6.41
C THR A 441 -9.84 -4.28 5.05
N LEU A 442 -8.78 -3.61 4.58
CA LEU A 442 -8.05 -4.03 3.39
C LEU A 442 -7.57 -5.49 3.50
N SER A 443 -7.05 -5.89 4.66
CA SER A 443 -6.61 -7.27 4.93
C SER A 443 -7.74 -8.29 4.75
N PHE A 444 -8.95 -7.93 5.19
CA PHE A 444 -10.11 -8.80 5.05
C PHE A 444 -10.60 -8.89 3.59
N LEU A 445 -10.64 -7.78 2.84
CA LEU A 445 -10.96 -7.81 1.41
C LEU A 445 -9.91 -8.61 0.60
N LEU A 446 -8.63 -8.51 0.94
CA LEU A 446 -7.57 -9.34 0.37
C LEU A 446 -7.77 -10.83 0.69
N LEU A 447 -8.31 -11.16 1.86
CA LEU A 447 -8.65 -12.54 2.23
C LEU A 447 -9.85 -13.05 1.42
N LEU A 448 -10.91 -12.26 1.28
CA LEU A 448 -12.11 -12.62 0.51
C LEU A 448 -11.81 -12.86 -0.97
N SER A 449 -11.03 -11.98 -1.60
CA SER A 449 -10.60 -12.17 -3.01
C SER A 449 -9.78 -13.44 -3.19
N ARG A 450 -8.86 -13.75 -2.25
CA ARG A 450 -8.10 -15.01 -2.25
C ARG A 450 -8.99 -16.22 -2.05
N TYR A 451 -9.99 -16.13 -1.17
CA TYR A 451 -10.96 -17.20 -0.94
C TYR A 451 -11.76 -17.50 -2.20
N ARG A 452 -12.31 -16.46 -2.85
CA ARG A 452 -13.01 -16.60 -4.12
C ARG A 452 -12.13 -17.21 -5.20
N ARG A 453 -10.91 -16.71 -5.35
CA ARG A 453 -9.96 -17.25 -6.33
C ARG A 453 -9.60 -18.71 -6.04
N TRP A 454 -9.47 -19.07 -4.77
CA TRP A 454 -9.23 -20.44 -4.34
C TRP A 454 -10.40 -21.35 -4.73
N GLN A 455 -11.65 -20.94 -4.47
CA GLN A 455 -12.84 -21.71 -4.87
C GLN A 455 -12.87 -22.01 -6.38
N LEU A 456 -12.44 -21.05 -7.21
CA LEU A 456 -12.38 -21.21 -8.67
C LEU A 456 -11.25 -22.14 -9.15
N GLN A 457 -10.27 -22.44 -8.29
CA GLN A 457 -9.13 -23.31 -8.60
C GLN A 457 -9.33 -24.76 -8.16
N LEU A 458 -10.42 -25.06 -7.45
CA LEU A 458 -10.72 -26.41 -6.97
C LEU A 458 -11.14 -27.32 -8.12
N ILE A 459 -10.69 -28.58 -8.06
CA ILE A 459 -11.10 -29.65 -9.00
C ILE A 459 -12.38 -30.33 -8.49
N ARG A 460 -12.56 -30.36 -7.17
CA ARG A 460 -13.77 -30.87 -6.51
C ARG A 460 -14.79 -29.76 -6.27
N PRO A 461 -16.08 -30.10 -6.06
CA PRO A 461 -17.11 -29.13 -5.72
C PRO A 461 -16.75 -28.27 -4.50
N VAL A 462 -17.05 -26.98 -4.58
CA VAL A 462 -16.81 -26.00 -3.49
C VAL A 462 -17.45 -26.43 -2.16
N ALA A 463 -18.57 -27.18 -2.20
CA ALA A 463 -19.22 -27.70 -1.00
C ALA A 463 -18.31 -28.61 -0.16
N GLU A 464 -17.50 -29.47 -0.80
CA GLU A 464 -16.56 -30.36 -0.10
C GLU A 464 -15.44 -29.55 0.56
N ALA A 465 -14.96 -28.50 -0.11
CA ALA A 465 -13.95 -27.60 0.44
C ALA A 465 -14.48 -26.80 1.65
N ARG A 466 -15.74 -26.33 1.59
CA ARG A 466 -16.39 -25.69 2.73
C ARG A 466 -16.54 -26.66 3.90
N GLU A 467 -16.92 -27.89 3.63
CA GLU A 467 -17.08 -28.92 4.65
C GLU A 467 -15.75 -29.27 5.32
N PHE A 468 -14.68 -29.43 4.54
CA PHE A 468 -13.33 -29.58 5.09
C PHE A 468 -12.97 -28.44 6.05
N LEU A 469 -13.15 -27.19 5.62
CA LEU A 469 -12.81 -26.04 6.45
C LEU A 469 -13.63 -25.97 7.74
N LYS A 470 -14.92 -26.33 7.70
CA LYS A 470 -15.77 -26.43 8.89
C LYS A 470 -15.24 -27.49 9.85
N ARG A 471 -15.05 -28.73 9.38
CA ARG A 471 -14.54 -29.83 10.21
C ARG A 471 -13.18 -29.49 10.85
N ALA A 472 -12.30 -28.84 10.09
CA ALA A 472 -11.00 -28.38 10.56
C ALA A 472 -11.12 -27.28 11.64
N ALA A 473 -12.00 -26.29 11.44
CA ALA A 473 -12.26 -25.23 12.41
C ALA A 473 -12.91 -25.75 13.70
N GLU A 474 -13.73 -26.79 13.60
CA GLU A 474 -14.40 -27.43 14.73
C GLU A 474 -13.50 -28.35 15.55
N GLY A 475 -12.30 -28.66 15.05
CA GLY A 475 -11.40 -29.62 15.68
C GLY A 475 -11.97 -31.04 15.68
N ASP A 476 -12.59 -31.43 14.56
CA ASP A 476 -13.19 -32.76 14.40
C ASP A 476 -12.17 -33.87 14.74
N PRO A 477 -12.42 -34.70 15.77
CA PRO A 477 -11.49 -35.75 16.19
C PRO A 477 -11.25 -36.82 15.11
N ASP A 478 -12.18 -36.98 14.16
CA ASP A 478 -12.06 -37.94 13.05
C ASP A 478 -11.21 -37.39 11.90
N LEU A 479 -10.92 -36.08 11.88
CA LEU A 479 -10.06 -35.46 10.88
C LEU A 479 -8.59 -35.60 11.29
N THR A 480 -8.01 -36.75 10.95
CA THR A 480 -6.56 -36.99 11.15
C THR A 480 -5.71 -36.12 10.20
N VAL A 481 -4.42 -35.94 10.53
CA VAL A 481 -3.47 -35.19 9.70
C VAL A 481 -3.35 -35.79 8.30
N ASP A 482 -3.27 -37.12 8.19
CA ASP A 482 -3.21 -37.80 6.89
C ASP A 482 -4.53 -37.68 6.13
N GLY A 483 -5.68 -37.76 6.83
CA GLY A 483 -6.99 -37.52 6.23
C GLY A 483 -7.16 -36.10 5.69
N ALA A 484 -6.70 -35.10 6.44
CA ALA A 484 -6.70 -33.70 6.01
C ALA A 484 -5.80 -33.48 4.79
N ALA A 485 -4.60 -34.09 4.77
CA ALA A 485 -3.70 -34.02 3.62
C ALA A 485 -4.34 -34.67 2.37
N GLN A 486 -5.01 -35.81 2.53
CA GLN A 486 -5.72 -36.49 1.45
C GLN A 486 -6.85 -35.64 0.89
N LEU A 487 -7.71 -35.08 1.75
CA LEU A 487 -8.80 -34.22 1.32
C LEU A 487 -8.27 -32.98 0.58
N LEU A 488 -7.24 -32.31 1.12
CA LEU A 488 -6.62 -31.17 0.44
C LEU A 488 -5.98 -31.57 -0.90
N SER A 489 -5.35 -32.74 -0.96
CA SER A 489 -4.78 -33.30 -2.20
C SER A 489 -5.87 -33.51 -3.25
N ASP A 490 -6.99 -34.12 -2.86
CA ASP A 490 -8.12 -34.42 -3.75
C ASP A 490 -8.84 -33.16 -4.22
N LEU A 491 -9.01 -32.17 -3.34
CA LEU A 491 -9.63 -30.88 -3.64
C LEU A 491 -8.89 -30.14 -4.77
N HIS A 492 -7.56 -30.27 -4.82
CA HIS A 492 -6.70 -29.52 -5.75
C HIS A 492 -6.05 -30.38 -6.85
N GLY A 493 -6.18 -31.70 -6.80
CA GLY A 493 -5.44 -32.64 -7.65
C GLY A 493 -3.93 -32.61 -7.41
N TRP A 494 -3.50 -32.28 -6.19
CA TRP A 494 -2.09 -32.31 -5.82
C TRP A 494 -1.62 -33.74 -5.53
N GLN A 495 -0.31 -33.90 -5.35
CA GLN A 495 0.26 -35.14 -4.85
C GLN A 495 0.15 -35.19 -3.32
N LEU A 496 -0.32 -36.32 -2.80
CA LEU A 496 -0.53 -36.52 -1.35
C LEU A 496 0.77 -36.35 -0.57
N GLU A 497 1.85 -36.98 -1.02
CA GLU A 497 3.15 -36.95 -0.33
C GLU A 497 3.68 -35.52 -0.18
N GLN A 498 3.57 -34.71 -1.24
CA GLN A 498 3.98 -33.31 -1.21
C GLN A 498 3.08 -32.47 -0.32
N THR A 499 1.77 -32.70 -0.37
CA THR A 499 0.78 -31.99 0.46
C THR A 499 1.03 -32.27 1.93
N ARG A 500 1.22 -33.54 2.31
CA ARG A 500 1.51 -33.96 3.69
C ARG A 500 2.84 -33.41 4.18
N ALA A 501 3.90 -33.46 3.35
CA ALA A 501 5.21 -32.93 3.69
C ALA A 501 5.20 -31.43 3.97
N LEU A 502 4.46 -30.64 3.18
CA LEU A 502 4.35 -29.20 3.39
C LEU A 502 3.40 -28.79 4.51
N MET A 503 2.31 -29.53 4.70
CA MET A 503 1.36 -29.27 5.78
C MET A 503 1.99 -29.57 7.15
N GLY A 504 2.89 -30.55 7.21
CA GLY A 504 3.47 -31.01 8.47
C GLY A 504 2.40 -31.59 9.40
N GLU A 505 2.57 -31.43 10.71
CA GLU A 505 1.66 -32.00 11.73
C GLU A 505 0.44 -31.12 12.03
N HIS A 506 0.32 -29.94 11.42
CA HIS A 506 -0.72 -28.96 11.77
C HIS A 506 -1.80 -28.93 10.69
N ILE A 507 -3.03 -29.25 11.08
CA ILE A 507 -4.21 -29.11 10.21
C ILE A 507 -4.58 -27.62 10.14
N PRO A 508 -4.74 -27.03 8.94
CA PRO A 508 -5.16 -25.64 8.82
C PRO A 508 -6.64 -25.47 9.22
N CYS A 509 -6.88 -24.97 10.43
CA CYS A 509 -8.23 -24.77 11.00
C CYS A 509 -9.01 -23.55 10.45
N SER A 510 -8.48 -22.86 9.44
CA SER A 510 -9.18 -21.76 8.76
C SER A 510 -8.64 -21.55 7.36
N PHE A 511 -9.38 -20.84 6.51
CA PHE A 511 -8.87 -20.46 5.19
C PHE A 511 -7.61 -19.59 5.30
N ALA A 512 -7.56 -18.65 6.26
CA ALA A 512 -6.37 -17.85 6.53
C ALA A 512 -5.14 -18.73 6.88
N ALA A 513 -5.33 -19.78 7.69
CA ALA A 513 -4.27 -20.73 8.04
C ALA A 513 -3.86 -21.65 6.86
N LEU A 514 -4.74 -21.84 5.87
CA LEU A 514 -4.46 -22.61 4.66
C LEU A 514 -3.58 -21.83 3.64
N LEU A 515 -3.60 -20.50 3.67
CA LEU A 515 -2.90 -19.65 2.70
C LEU A 515 -1.40 -19.93 2.54
N PRO A 516 -0.60 -20.17 3.60
CA PRO A 516 0.82 -20.48 3.45
C PRO A 516 1.06 -21.74 2.60
N LEU A 517 0.28 -22.80 2.82
CA LEU A 517 0.35 -24.03 2.03
C LEU A 517 -0.01 -23.76 0.56
N LEU A 518 -1.12 -23.04 0.32
CA LEU A 518 -1.54 -22.65 -1.03
C LEU A 518 -0.46 -21.88 -1.78
N ARG A 519 0.19 -20.92 -1.11
CA ARG A 519 1.27 -20.12 -1.71
C ARG A 519 2.49 -20.96 -2.09
N ARG A 520 2.92 -21.88 -1.20
CA ARG A 520 4.05 -22.77 -1.49
C ARG A 520 3.73 -23.70 -2.66
N MET A 521 2.53 -24.30 -2.69
CA MET A 521 2.09 -25.14 -3.80
C MET A 521 2.04 -24.38 -5.13
N GLN A 522 1.43 -23.18 -5.15
CA GLN A 522 1.39 -22.35 -6.35
C GLN A 522 2.78 -21.91 -6.83
N LEU A 523 3.69 -21.59 -5.91
CA LEU A 523 5.06 -21.22 -6.27
C LEU A 523 5.82 -22.40 -6.87
N SER A 524 5.65 -23.59 -6.28
CA SER A 524 6.20 -24.84 -6.81
C SER A 524 5.74 -25.08 -8.25
N THR A 525 4.43 -24.99 -8.51
CA THR A 525 3.88 -25.16 -9.87
C THR A 525 4.43 -24.10 -10.83
N LYS A 526 4.56 -22.85 -10.40
CA LYS A 526 5.11 -21.77 -11.26
C LYS A 526 6.58 -21.95 -11.61
N LEU A 527 7.37 -22.47 -10.68
CA LEU A 527 8.80 -22.71 -10.89
C LEU A 527 9.08 -24.09 -11.49
N ASN A 528 8.06 -24.94 -11.63
CA ASN A 528 8.17 -26.35 -12.01
C ASN A 528 9.16 -27.15 -11.12
N VAL A 529 9.28 -26.76 -9.85
CA VAL A 529 10.18 -27.38 -8.87
C VAL A 529 9.34 -28.01 -7.77
N SER A 530 9.73 -29.19 -7.27
CA SER A 530 9.05 -29.85 -6.14
C SER A 530 8.87 -28.88 -4.96
N PRO A 531 7.70 -28.86 -4.30
CA PRO A 531 7.46 -27.95 -3.18
C PRO A 531 8.43 -28.14 -2.00
N THR A 532 8.96 -29.35 -1.82
CA THR A 532 9.97 -29.69 -0.81
C THR A 532 11.34 -29.08 -1.13
N ASN A 533 11.63 -28.82 -2.41
CA ASN A 533 12.90 -28.24 -2.86
C ASN A 533 12.88 -26.70 -2.83
N LEU A 534 11.73 -26.07 -2.58
CA LEU A 534 11.63 -24.61 -2.49
C LEU A 534 12.50 -24.04 -1.35
N SER A 535 12.68 -24.78 -0.25
CA SER A 535 13.57 -24.37 0.86
C SER A 535 15.04 -24.30 0.42
N LEU A 536 15.47 -25.14 -0.53
CA LEU A 536 16.80 -25.07 -1.13
C LEU A 536 16.94 -23.79 -1.95
N ILE A 537 15.92 -23.40 -2.70
CA ILE A 537 15.93 -22.13 -3.45
C ILE A 537 15.92 -20.94 -2.47
N GLU A 538 15.15 -20.99 -1.38
CA GLU A 538 15.16 -19.96 -0.33
C GLU A 538 16.58 -19.76 0.26
N SER A 539 17.37 -20.84 0.33
CA SER A 539 18.77 -20.76 0.78
C SER A 539 19.66 -19.85 -0.09
N LEU A 540 19.29 -19.60 -1.37
CA LEU A 540 19.98 -18.64 -2.27
C LEU A 540 20.08 -17.22 -1.71
N THR A 541 19.20 -16.88 -0.77
CA THR A 541 19.18 -15.57 -0.11
C THR A 541 20.04 -15.51 1.15
N GLY A 542 20.57 -16.65 1.61
CA GLY A 542 21.41 -16.76 2.79
C GLY A 542 22.90 -16.51 2.50
N PRO A 543 23.70 -16.09 3.50
CA PRO A 543 25.13 -15.92 3.35
C PRO A 543 25.85 -17.27 3.26
N GLY A 544 26.85 -17.38 2.37
CA GLY A 544 27.85 -18.46 2.42
C GLY A 544 27.39 -19.82 1.87
N ILE A 545 26.61 -19.83 0.79
CA ILE A 545 26.17 -21.06 0.13
C ILE A 545 27.38 -21.77 -0.51
N SER A 546 27.48 -23.08 -0.26
CA SER A 546 28.55 -23.89 -0.83
C SER A 546 28.37 -24.08 -2.34
N GLN A 547 29.46 -24.15 -3.08
CA GLN A 547 29.45 -24.43 -4.53
C GLN A 547 28.66 -25.72 -4.87
N PRO A 548 28.79 -26.84 -4.14
CA PRO A 548 27.95 -28.03 -4.37
C PRO A 548 26.46 -27.77 -4.21
N THR A 549 26.06 -26.94 -3.25
CA THR A 549 24.65 -26.56 -3.06
C THR A 549 24.14 -25.73 -4.24
N LEU A 550 24.97 -24.82 -4.77
CA LEU A 550 24.63 -24.05 -5.97
C LEU A 550 24.48 -24.92 -7.21
N GLU A 551 25.38 -25.88 -7.42
CA GLU A 551 25.31 -26.85 -8.51
C GLU A 551 24.03 -27.68 -8.42
N HIS A 552 23.70 -28.17 -7.22
CA HIS A 552 22.47 -28.93 -7.01
C HIS A 552 21.21 -28.09 -7.29
N ILE A 553 21.17 -26.83 -6.84
CA ILE A 553 20.04 -25.93 -7.13
C ILE A 553 19.97 -25.64 -8.64
N ALA A 554 21.11 -25.46 -9.31
CA ALA A 554 21.15 -25.24 -10.75
C ALA A 554 20.61 -26.45 -11.52
N ASP A 555 21.04 -27.67 -11.17
CA ASP A 555 20.54 -28.91 -11.78
C ASP A 555 19.03 -29.07 -11.61
N LEU A 556 18.50 -28.75 -10.42
CA LEU A 556 17.05 -28.75 -10.15
C LEU A 556 16.28 -27.77 -11.03
N ILE A 557 16.79 -26.54 -11.18
CA ILE A 557 16.15 -25.50 -12.01
C ILE A 557 16.26 -25.85 -13.50
N ILE A 558 17.39 -26.38 -13.94
CA ILE A 558 17.61 -26.80 -15.34
C ILE A 558 16.68 -27.98 -15.68
N ALA A 559 16.59 -28.98 -14.80
CA ALA A 559 15.66 -30.10 -14.96
C ALA A 559 14.20 -29.61 -15.04
N ALA A 560 13.82 -28.67 -14.19
CA ALA A 560 12.50 -28.02 -14.19
C ALA A 560 12.22 -27.18 -15.46
N ALA A 561 13.25 -26.63 -16.11
CA ALA A 561 13.09 -25.86 -17.34
C ALA A 561 12.97 -26.74 -18.60
N HIS A 562 13.43 -27.99 -18.53
CA HIS A 562 13.45 -28.94 -19.66
C HIS A 562 12.36 -30.03 -19.59
N GLY A 563 11.68 -30.18 -18.45
CA GLY A 563 10.47 -31.00 -18.30
C GLY A 563 9.21 -30.15 -18.39
#